data_AF-A0A0Q6A0H8-F1
#
_entry.id   AF-A0A0Q6A0H8-F1
#
_cell.length_a   1.000
_cell.length_b   1.000
_cell.length_c   1.000
_cell.angle_alpha   90.00
_cell.angle_beta   90.00
_cell.angle_gamma   90.00
#
_symmetry.space_group_name_H-M   'P 1'
#
loop_
_entity.id
_entity.type
_entity.pdbx_description
1 polymer ?
#
loop_
_entity_poly.entity_id
_entity_poly.type
_entity_poly.pdbx_seq_one_letter_code
_entity_poly.pdbx_strand_id
1 'polypeptide(L)' 'MKNLKKLNRRNLEQINGAGIPPISHCNGCPTGAFGPNDTHSCEAYWALPETCRNCVLVNTECFVPITIDL' A
#
# COMPACT_ATOMS: atom_id res chain seq x y z
N MET A 1 -21.96 -17.12 -13.66
CA MET A 1 -21.55 -15.83 -13.04
C MET A 1 -22.19 -15.75 -11.67
N LYS A 2 -21.41 -15.55 -10.60
CA LYS A 2 -21.98 -15.43 -9.24
C LYS A 2 -22.76 -14.11 -9.16
N ASN A 3 -24.02 -14.16 -8.72
CA ASN A 3 -24.85 -12.97 -8.50
C ASN A 3 -24.24 -12.12 -7.37
N LEU A 4 -23.41 -11.13 -7.72
CA LEU A 4 -22.91 -10.17 -6.76
C LEU A 4 -24.08 -9.26 -6.36
N LYS A 5 -24.60 -9.47 -5.15
CA LYS A 5 -25.63 -8.59 -4.58
C LYS A 5 -25.09 -7.17 -4.54
N LYS A 6 -25.83 -6.22 -5.12
CA LYS A 6 -25.46 -4.80 -5.11
C LYS A 6 -25.47 -4.32 -3.66
N LEU A 7 -24.28 -4.12 -3.09
CA LEU A 7 -24.12 -3.61 -1.73
C LEU A 7 -24.37 -2.11 -1.73
N ASN A 8 -25.13 -1.62 -0.74
CA ASN A 8 -25.28 -0.19 -0.51
C ASN A 8 -24.04 0.36 0.24
N ARG A 9 -23.87 1.68 0.26
CA ARG A 9 -22.70 2.34 0.85
C ARG A 9 -22.46 1.98 2.31
N ARG A 10 -23.53 1.93 3.13
CA ARG A 10 -23.46 1.56 4.55
C ARG A 10 -22.99 0.12 4.74
N ASN A 11 -23.41 -0.79 3.87
CA ASN A 11 -23.00 -2.20 3.92
C ASN A 11 -21.55 -2.37 3.45
N LEU A 12 -21.08 -1.56 2.48
CA LEU A 12 -19.68 -1.56 2.05
C LEU A 12 -18.74 -1.09 3.17
N GLU A 13 -19.13 -0.08 3.94
CA GLU A 13 -18.36 0.42 5.10
C GLU A 13 -18.18 -0.65 6.18
N GLN A 14 -19.10 -1.62 6.28
CA GLN A 14 -19.02 -2.73 7.23
C GLN A 14 -18.22 -3.93 6.70
N ILE A 15 -17.87 -3.94 5.41
CA ILE A 15 -17.01 -4.98 4.85
C ILE A 15 -15.59 -4.62 5.20
N ASN A 16 -15.09 -5.34 6.20
CA ASN A 16 -13.68 -5.40 6.45
C ASN A 16 -12.97 -6.03 5.24
N GLY A 17 -12.22 -5.22 4.50
CA GLY A 17 -11.35 -5.73 3.43
C GLY A 17 -10.29 -6.69 4.00
N ALA A 18 -9.59 -7.41 3.13
CA ALA A 18 -8.49 -8.30 3.51
C ALA A 18 -7.29 -7.59 4.20
N GLY A 19 -7.38 -6.28 4.40
CA GLY A 19 -6.38 -5.42 5.02
C GLY A 19 -6.74 -4.91 6.42
N ILE A 20 -7.61 -5.57 7.20
CA ILE A 20 -7.76 -5.16 8.61
C ILE A 20 -6.45 -5.48 9.35
N PRO A 21 -5.89 -4.53 10.11
CA PRO A 21 -4.79 -4.81 11.03
C PRO A 21 -5.20 -5.83 12.12
N PRO A 22 -4.26 -6.68 12.57
CA PRO A 22 -2.91 -6.82 12.04
C PRO A 22 -2.97 -7.62 10.75
N ILE A 23 -2.53 -6.99 9.68
CA ILE A 23 -2.22 -7.65 8.44
C ILE A 23 -1.00 -8.51 8.77
N SER A 24 -1.18 -9.81 8.99
CA SER A 24 -0.12 -10.69 9.52
C SER A 24 1.16 -10.67 8.66
N HIS A 25 1.03 -10.35 7.37
CA HIS A 25 2.15 -10.20 6.44
C HIS A 25 2.92 -8.88 6.57
N CYS A 26 2.40 -7.90 7.30
CA CYS A 26 3.11 -6.65 7.64
C CYS A 26 3.87 -6.74 8.97
N ASN A 27 3.72 -7.83 9.73
CA ASN A 27 4.44 -8.01 10.98
C ASN A 27 5.94 -8.11 10.72
N GLY A 28 6.71 -7.23 11.37
CA GLY A 28 8.17 -7.13 11.19
C GLY A 28 8.61 -6.23 10.05
N CYS A 29 7.68 -5.64 9.28
CA CYS A 29 8.03 -4.60 8.33
C CYS A 29 8.44 -3.32 9.05
N PRO A 30 9.38 -2.55 8.47
CA PRO A 30 9.81 -1.29 9.05
C PRO A 30 8.66 -0.29 9.14
N THR A 31 8.66 0.51 10.20
CA THR A 31 7.71 1.60 10.41
C THR A 31 8.32 2.94 10.01
N GLY A 32 7.47 3.91 9.69
CA GLY A 32 7.88 5.22 9.21
C GLY A 32 7.61 5.42 7.71
N ALA A 33 7.75 6.66 7.25
CA ALA A 33 7.58 7.03 5.86
C ALA A 33 8.91 6.88 5.09
N PHE A 34 8.79 6.60 3.79
CA PHE A 34 9.90 6.48 2.86
C PHE A 34 9.86 7.60 1.83
N GLY A 35 10.95 8.36 1.67
CA GLY A 35 10.99 9.53 0.80
C GLY A 35 12.28 10.35 0.96
N PRO A 36 12.53 11.34 0.09
CA PRO A 36 13.76 12.13 0.11
C PRO A 36 13.97 12.93 1.41
N ASN A 37 12.87 13.28 2.09
CA ASN A 37 12.87 14.04 3.34
C ASN A 37 12.18 13.30 4.49
N ASP A 38 11.97 11.99 4.35
CA ASP A 38 11.25 11.16 5.32
C ASP A 38 12.22 10.35 6.20
N THR A 39 11.67 9.52 7.08
CA THR A 39 12.44 8.68 8.02
C THR A 39 13.39 7.72 7.29
N HIS A 40 12.97 7.19 6.15
CA HIS A 40 13.75 6.26 5.32
C HIS A 40 13.87 6.80 3.90
N SER A 41 14.94 6.45 3.20
CA SER A 41 15.16 6.91 1.81
C SER A 41 14.33 6.13 0.79
N CYS A 42 14.21 6.65 -0.44
CA CYS A 42 13.53 5.94 -1.53
C CYS A 42 14.23 4.62 -1.91
N GLU A 43 15.56 4.56 -1.81
CA GLU A 43 16.33 3.34 -2.06
C GLU A 43 16.00 2.27 -1.02
N ALA A 44 15.83 2.68 0.25
CA ALA A 44 15.43 1.78 1.32
C ALA A 44 14.05 1.16 1.05
N TYR A 45 13.11 1.92 0.46
CA TYR A 45 11.80 1.41 0.05
C TYR A 45 11.93 0.33 -1.03
N TRP A 46 12.71 0.59 -2.07
CA TRP A 46 12.88 -0.37 -3.18
C TRP A 46 13.63 -1.64 -2.77
N ALA A 47 14.48 -1.56 -1.73
CA ALA A 47 15.16 -2.70 -1.13
C ALA A 47 14.26 -3.59 -0.26
N LEU A 48 13.04 -3.14 0.09
CA LEU A 48 12.13 -3.94 0.89
C LEU A 48 11.59 -5.15 0.10
N PRO A 49 11.31 -6.27 0.80
CA PRO A 49 10.48 -7.32 0.26
C PRO A 49 9.14 -6.75 -0.24
N GLU A 50 8.61 -7.30 -1.32
CA GLU A 50 7.35 -6.86 -1.92
C GLU A 50 6.19 -6.86 -0.91
N THR A 51 6.20 -7.84 0.01
CA THR A 51 5.25 -7.92 1.13
C THR A 51 5.26 -6.66 1.98
N CYS A 52 6.44 -6.13 2.30
CA CYS A 52 6.57 -4.93 3.12
C CYS A 52 6.35 -3.64 2.33
N ARG A 53 6.62 -3.61 1.02
CA ARG A 53 6.32 -2.42 0.19
C ARG A 53 4.83 -2.07 0.17
N ASN A 54 3.96 -3.06 0.36
CA ASN A 54 2.51 -2.88 0.46
C ASN A 54 2.03 -2.46 1.86
N CYS A 55 2.92 -2.41 2.85
CA CYS A 55 2.61 -2.16 4.26
C CYS A 55 3.12 -0.80 4.76
N VAL A 56 3.93 -0.09 3.98
CA VAL A 56 4.61 1.14 4.39
C VAL A 56 4.10 2.34 3.59
N LEU A 57 4.22 3.53 4.17
CA LEU A 57 3.94 4.78 3.49
C LEU A 57 5.17 5.20 2.68
N VAL A 58 4.99 5.51 1.41
CA VAL A 58 6.04 5.95 0.50
C VAL A 58 5.63 7.22 -0.23
N ASN A 59 6.54 8.17 -0.33
CA ASN A 59 6.37 9.41 -1.07
C ASN A 59 6.33 9.11 -2.58
N THR A 60 5.44 9.78 -3.30
CA THR A 60 5.31 9.65 -4.76
C THR A 60 6.60 10.00 -5.51
N GLU A 61 7.47 10.82 -4.92
CA GLU A 61 8.80 11.15 -5.49
C GLU A 61 9.73 9.94 -5.62
N CYS A 62 9.47 8.85 -4.90
CA CYS A 62 10.23 7.61 -5.03
C CYS A 62 9.87 6.81 -6.30
N PHE A 63 8.86 7.23 -7.06
CA PHE A 63 8.43 6.60 -8.30
C PHE A 63 8.82 7.47 -9.49
N VAL A 64 9.33 6.83 -10.54
CA VAL A 64 9.65 7.51 -11.79
C VAL A 64 8.35 7.64 -12.62
N PRO A 65 7.99 8.84 -13.10
CA PRO A 65 6.83 8.99 -13.98
C PRO A 65 7.07 8.25 -15.29
N ILE A 66 6.10 7.46 -15.74
CA ILE A 66 6.11 6.88 -17.08
C ILE A 66 5.61 7.96 -18.04
N THR A 67 6.51 8.63 -18.75
CA THR A 67 6.16 9.48 -19.89
C THR A 67 5.96 8.57 -21.11
N ILE A 68 4.72 8.45 -21.57
CA ILE A 68 4.43 7.82 -22.86
C ILE A 68 4.50 8.94 -23.88
N ASP A 69 5.65 9.07 -24.56
CA ASP A 69 5.77 9.95 -25.73
C ASP A 69 4.88 9.37 -26.84
N LEU A 70 3.80 10.09 -27.15
CA LEU A 70 2.72 9.68 -28.04
C LEU A 70 2.88 10.34 -29.42
#